data_AF-A0A3A6NW18-F1
#
_entry.id   AF-A0A3A6NW18-F1
#
_cell.length_a   1.000
_cell.length_b   1.000
_cell.length_c   1.000
_cell.angle_alpha   90.00
_cell.angle_beta   90.00
_cell.angle_gamma   90.00
#
_symmetry.space_group_name_H-M   'P 1'
#
loop_
_entity.id
_entity.type
_entity.pdbx_description
1 polymer ?
#
loop_
_entity_poly.entity_id
_entity_poly.type
_entity_poly.pdbx_seq_one_letter_code
_entity_poly.pdbx_strand_id
1 'polypeptide(L)'
;MNLKDYRETYYTYTAKASDISRQLSFAGIAFIWIFKTTSGGLLSVPTMLQLAGVLFALTLAADLLQYIYGSIFWGGFARYYEIKETKDDDELDAPTWANWPTLFFFWGKLLLLFSGYIFVVLYIFSLLAKTS
;
A
#
# COMPACT_ATOMS: atom_id res chain seq x y z
N MET A 1 19.35 -8.26 21.38
CA MET A 1 19.12 -7.80 20.01
C MET A 1 20.10 -6.69 19.69
N ASN A 2 20.85 -6.84 18.61
CA ASN A 2 21.73 -5.81 18.06
C ASN A 2 20.97 -5.00 16.99
N LEU A 3 21.62 -4.00 16.38
CA LEU A 3 21.02 -3.15 15.35
C LEU A 3 20.54 -3.93 14.11
N LYS A 4 21.25 -5.01 13.74
CA LYS A 4 20.87 -5.88 12.63
C LYS A 4 19.56 -6.59 12.93
N ASP A 5 19.41 -7.16 14.12
CA ASP A 5 18.18 -7.85 14.55
C ASP A 5 16.95 -6.91 14.50
N TYR A 6 17.11 -5.64 14.90
CA TYR A 6 16.04 -4.64 14.81
C TYR A 6 15.66 -4.32 13.36
N ARG A 7 16.65 -4.19 12.47
CA ARG A 7 16.41 -3.93 11.03
C ARG A 7 15.70 -5.10 10.36
N GLU A 8 16.12 -6.33 10.63
CA GLU A 8 15.48 -7.54 10.10
C GLU A 8 14.03 -7.66 10.58
N THR A 9 13.78 -7.38 11.86
CA THR A 9 12.43 -7.35 12.43
C THR A 9 11.56 -6.31 11.72
N TYR A 10 12.09 -5.09 11.53
CA TYR A 10 11.40 -4.03 10.80
C TYR A 10 11.07 -4.42 9.35
N TYR A 11 12.02 -5.01 8.62
CA TYR A 11 11.79 -5.47 7.24
C TYR A 11 10.74 -6.58 7.17
N THR A 12 10.73 -7.49 8.14
CA THR A 12 9.72 -8.55 8.23
C THR A 12 8.31 -7.97 8.39
N TYR A 13 8.12 -7.04 9.32
CA TYR A 13 6.81 -6.43 9.56
C TYR A 13 6.36 -5.55 8.40
N THR A 14 7.26 -4.77 7.79
CA THR A 14 6.90 -3.88 6.67
C THR A 14 6.56 -4.66 5.40
N ALA A 15 7.26 -5.77 5.13
CA ALA A 15 6.89 -6.70 4.06
C ALA A 15 5.48 -7.27 4.31
N LYS A 16 5.24 -7.79 5.52
CA LYS A 16 3.94 -8.36 5.88
C LYS A 16 2.81 -7.33 5.84
N ALA A 17 3.06 -6.10 6.28
CA ALA A 17 2.09 -5.01 6.25
C ALA A 17 1.68 -4.66 4.81
N SER A 18 2.62 -4.68 3.86
CA SER A 18 2.34 -4.46 2.45
C SER A 18 1.42 -5.56 1.89
N ASP A 19 1.69 -6.83 2.21
CA ASP A 19 0.83 -7.95 1.81
C ASP A 19 -0.59 -7.83 2.36
N ILE A 20 -0.71 -7.54 3.66
CA ILE A 20 -2.01 -7.36 4.31
C ILE A 20 -2.73 -6.14 3.70
N SER A 21 -2.03 -5.04 3.43
CA SER A 21 -2.63 -3.83 2.85
C SER A 21 -3.27 -4.08 1.48
N ARG A 22 -2.64 -4.91 0.64
CA ARG A 22 -3.20 -5.33 -0.66
C ARG A 22 -4.44 -6.19 -0.47
N GLN A 23 -4.36 -7.21 0.38
CA GLN A 23 -5.49 -8.11 0.64
C GLN A 23 -6.70 -7.35 1.18
N LEU A 24 -6.48 -6.47 2.16
CA LEU A 24 -7.52 -5.62 2.73
C LEU A 24 -8.10 -4.64 1.69
N SER A 25 -7.27 -4.04 0.83
CA SER A 25 -7.77 -3.16 -0.24
C SER A 25 -8.70 -3.91 -1.19
N PHE A 26 -8.32 -5.12 -1.63
CA PHE A 26 -9.18 -5.94 -2.50
C PHE A 26 -10.47 -6.37 -1.78
N ALA A 27 -10.37 -6.80 -0.52
CA ALA A 27 -11.53 -7.16 0.28
C ALA A 27 -12.47 -5.96 0.49
N GLY A 28 -11.93 -4.77 0.72
CA GLY A 28 -12.69 -3.52 0.83
C GLY A 28 -13.41 -3.14 -0.46
N ILE A 29 -12.74 -3.26 -1.61
CA ILE A 29 -13.37 -3.05 -2.93
C ILE A 29 -14.49 -4.07 -3.18
N ALA A 30 -14.26 -5.35 -2.86
CA ALA A 30 -15.28 -6.38 -2.96
C ALA A 30 -16.47 -6.10 -2.03
N PHE A 31 -16.22 -5.65 -0.80
CA PHE A 31 -17.26 -5.23 0.13
C PHE A 31 -18.11 -4.09 -0.45
N ILE A 32 -17.49 -3.05 -1.00
CA ILE A 32 -18.21 -1.94 -1.65
C ILE A 32 -19.11 -2.43 -2.78
N TRP A 33 -18.66 -3.42 -3.55
CA TRP A 33 -19.42 -4.00 -4.66
C TRP A 33 -20.70 -4.71 -4.21
N ILE A 34 -20.74 -5.25 -2.99
CA ILE A 34 -21.94 -5.89 -2.42
C ILE A 34 -23.06 -4.86 -2.21
N PHE A 35 -22.71 -3.62 -1.84
CA PHE A 35 -23.67 -2.55 -1.56
C PHE A 35 -24.03 -1.71 -2.78
N LYS A 36 -23.63 -2.12 -3.99
CA LYS A 36 -24.08 -1.47 -5.22
C LYS A 36 -25.59 -1.67 -5.37
N THR A 37 -26.31 -0.59 -5.62
CA THR A 37 -27.75 -0.64 -5.91
C THR A 37 -27.99 -0.31 -7.38
N THR A 38 -29.08 -0.84 -7.95
CA THR A 38 -29.53 -0.44 -9.28
C THR A 38 -30.72 0.48 -9.12
N SER A 39 -30.55 1.78 -9.37
CA SER A 39 -31.64 2.75 -9.35
C SER A 39 -31.79 3.35 -10.74
N GLY A 40 -32.92 3.09 -11.40
CA GLY A 40 -33.20 3.63 -12.75
C GLY A 40 -32.25 3.12 -13.85
N GLY A 41 -31.65 1.93 -13.69
CA GLY A 41 -30.71 1.36 -14.65
C GLY A 41 -29.26 1.83 -14.49
N LEU A 42 -28.98 2.81 -13.63
CA LEU A 42 -27.61 3.15 -13.22
C LEU A 42 -27.21 2.41 -11.95
N LEU A 43 -25.99 1.86 -11.98
CA LEU A 43 -25.31 1.38 -10.79
C LEU A 43 -25.01 2.57 -9.88
N SER A 44 -25.64 2.60 -8.70
CA SER A 44 -25.47 3.63 -7.69
C SER A 44 -24.86 3.03 -6.44
N VAL A 45 -23.63 3.45 -6.12
CA VAL A 45 -22.91 3.13 -4.89
C VAL A 45 -23.06 4.32 -3.93
N PRO A 46 -23.31 4.13 -2.63
CA PRO A 46 -23.36 5.22 -1.66
C PRO A 46 -22.07 6.07 -1.67
N THR A 47 -22.19 7.40 -1.57
CA THR A 47 -21.05 8.34 -1.67
C THR A 47 -19.90 8.02 -0.71
N MET A 48 -20.21 7.59 0.52
CA MET A 48 -19.18 7.16 1.51
C MET A 48 -18.36 5.97 1.01
N LEU A 49 -19.02 4.99 0.37
CA LEU A 49 -18.38 3.80 -0.19
C LEU A 49 -17.64 4.10 -1.49
N GLN A 50 -18.08 5.09 -2.27
CA GLN A 50 -17.32 5.57 -3.43
C GLN A 50 -15.96 6.13 -3.00
N LEU A 51 -15.95 6.97 -1.95
CA LEU A 51 -14.71 7.55 -1.42
C LEU A 51 -13.79 6.47 -0.84
N ALA A 52 -14.35 5.50 -0.10
CA ALA A 52 -13.58 4.34 0.36
C ALA A 52 -12.94 3.56 -0.81
N GLY A 53 -13.69 3.36 -1.90
CA GLY A 53 -13.20 2.69 -3.10
C GLY A 53 -12.04 3.42 -3.77
N VAL A 54 -12.12 4.75 -3.88
CA VAL A 54 -11.02 5.59 -4.38
C VAL A 54 -9.79 5.45 -3.48
N LEU A 55 -9.95 5.46 -2.16
CA LEU A 55 -8.84 5.32 -1.21
C LEU A 55 -8.17 3.94 -1.31
N PHE A 56 -8.94 2.85 -1.49
CA PHE A 56 -8.37 1.52 -1.72
C PHE A 56 -7.64 1.43 -3.06
N ALA A 57 -8.18 2.03 -4.13
CA ALA A 57 -7.51 2.09 -5.42
C ALA A 57 -6.19 2.87 -5.35
N LEU A 58 -6.18 4.02 -4.67
CA LEU A 58 -4.95 4.81 -4.43
C LEU A 58 -3.95 4.05 -3.56
N THR A 59 -4.42 3.28 -2.57
CA THR A 59 -3.56 2.39 -1.76
C THR A 59 -2.85 1.37 -2.65
N LEU A 60 -3.58 0.69 -3.54
CA LEU A 60 -3.01 -0.29 -4.46
C LEU A 60 -2.05 0.35 -5.47
N ALA A 61 -2.38 1.54 -5.98
CA ALA A 61 -1.50 2.28 -6.87
C ALA A 61 -0.18 2.68 -6.17
N ALA A 62 -0.26 3.19 -4.94
CA ALA A 62 0.92 3.53 -4.13
C ALA A 62 1.74 2.29 -3.78
N ASP A 63 1.11 1.14 -3.49
CA ASP A 63 1.80 -0.13 -3.26
C ASP A 63 2.59 -0.56 -4.50
N LEU A 64 1.97 -0.53 -5.68
CA LEU A 64 2.64 -0.88 -6.93
C LEU A 64 3.81 0.08 -7.24
N LEU A 65 3.60 1.39 -7.08
CA LEU A 65 4.64 2.40 -7.31
C LEU A 65 5.83 2.23 -6.37
N GLN A 66 5.58 1.86 -5.11
CA GLN A 66 6.65 1.54 -4.14
C GLN A 66 7.56 0.43 -4.69
N TYR A 67 6.99 -0.67 -5.17
CA TYR A 67 7.76 -1.80 -5.69
C TYR A 67 8.43 -1.50 -7.03
N ILE A 68 7.76 -0.77 -7.94
CA ILE A 68 8.36 -0.33 -9.21
C ILE A 68 9.59 0.54 -8.95
N TYR A 69 9.47 1.53 -8.07
CA TYR A 69 10.59 2.39 -7.71
C TYR A 69 11.76 1.59 -7.12
N GLY A 70 11.47 0.69 -6.18
CA GLY A 70 12.49 -0.18 -5.59
C GLY A 70 13.23 -1.00 -6.65
N SER A 71 12.50 -1.63 -7.58
CA SER A 71 13.10 -2.42 -8.66
C SER A 71 13.95 -1.59 -9.61
N ILE A 72 13.49 -0.40 -10.01
CA ILE A 72 14.25 0.50 -10.89
C ILE A 72 15.54 0.98 -10.20
N PHE A 73 15.42 1.42 -8.93
CA PHE A 73 16.56 1.93 -8.19
C PHE A 73 17.62 0.85 -7.97
N TRP A 74 17.25 -0.29 -7.40
CA TRP A 74 18.20 -1.35 -7.09
C TRP A 74 18.73 -2.04 -8.35
N GLY A 75 17.90 -2.22 -9.38
CA GLY A 75 18.35 -2.76 -10.67
C GLY A 75 19.32 -1.82 -11.39
N GLY A 76 19.05 -0.51 -11.38
CA GLY A 76 19.97 0.49 -11.93
C GLY A 76 21.27 0.61 -11.13
N PHE A 77 21.18 0.54 -9.80
CA PHE A 77 22.35 0.57 -8.91
C PHE A 77 23.25 -0.65 -9.14
N ALA A 78 22.70 -1.86 -9.19
CA ALA A 78 23.46 -3.07 -9.52
C ALA A 78 24.14 -2.94 -10.89
N ARG A 79 23.39 -2.52 -11.92
CA ARG A 79 23.91 -2.34 -13.28
C ARG A 79 25.05 -1.32 -13.34
N TYR A 80 24.98 -0.26 -12.56
CA TYR A 80 26.04 0.76 -12.49
C TYR A 80 27.36 0.20 -11.96
N TYR A 81 27.33 -0.67 -10.95
CA TYR A 81 28.54 -1.28 -10.38
C TYR A 81 29.06 -2.46 -11.22
N GLU A 82 28.18 -3.21 -11.90
CA GLU A 82 28.57 -4.20 -12.91
C GLU A 82 29.41 -3.57 -14.03
N ILE A 83 28.98 -2.40 -14.54
CA ILE A 83 29.71 -1.67 -15.60
C ILE A 83 31.07 -1.17 -15.10
N LYS A 84 31.24 -0.97 -13.79
CA LYS A 84 32.51 -0.56 -13.17
C LYS A 84 33.45 -1.73 -12.85
N GLU A 85 33.12 -2.95 -13.24
CA GLU A 85 33.89 -4.18 -12.92
C GLU A 85 34.14 -4.34 -11.42
N THR A 86 33.19 -3.87 -10.61
CA THR A 86 33.22 -4.05 -9.16
C THR A 86 33.04 -5.53 -8.85
N LYS A 87 33.80 -6.07 -7.90
CA LYS A 87 33.64 -7.48 -7.54
C LYS A 87 32.36 -7.66 -6.73
N ASP A 88 31.72 -8.81 -6.88
CA ASP A 88 30.49 -9.14 -6.16
C ASP A 88 30.65 -9.10 -4.63
N ASP A 89 31.88 -9.35 -4.14
CA ASP A 89 32.22 -9.36 -2.71
C ASP A 89 32.62 -7.98 -2.16
N ASP A 90 32.66 -6.94 -2.98
CA ASP A 90 33.00 -5.59 -2.50
C ASP A 90 31.84 -5.02 -1.66
N GLU A 91 32.14 -4.53 -0.45
CA GLU A 91 31.15 -3.86 0.39
C GLU A 91 30.78 -2.49 -0.22
N LEU A 92 29.52 -2.36 -0.66
CA LEU A 92 29.01 -1.13 -1.28
C LEU A 92 28.05 -0.40 -0.34
N ASP A 93 28.40 0.84 -0.01
CA ASP A 93 27.52 1.74 0.73
C ASP A 93 26.44 2.31 -0.21
N ALA A 94 25.20 1.89 0.00
CA ALA A 94 24.06 2.49 -0.67
C ALA A 94 23.74 3.87 -0.09
N PRO A 95 23.37 4.85 -0.93
CA PRO A 95 23.02 6.18 -0.44
C PRO A 95 21.78 6.14 0.46
N THR A 96 21.84 6.85 1.60
CA THR A 96 20.76 6.87 2.61
C THR A 96 19.44 7.44 2.07
N TRP A 97 19.48 8.28 1.05
CA TRP A 97 18.30 8.87 0.41
C TRP A 97 17.54 7.89 -0.50
N ALA A 98 18.16 6.78 -0.90
CA ALA A 98 17.57 5.77 -1.79
C ALA A 98 16.26 5.19 -1.26
N ASN A 99 16.17 4.99 0.06
CA ASN A 99 15.01 4.39 0.68
C ASN A 99 13.88 5.39 0.94
N TRP A 100 14.13 6.69 0.83
CA TRP A 100 13.18 7.71 1.24
C TRP A 100 11.89 7.70 0.40
N PRO A 101 11.95 7.59 -0.94
CA PRO A 101 10.74 7.47 -1.76
C PRO A 101 9.96 6.19 -1.47
N THR A 102 10.64 5.05 -1.28
CA THR A 102 10.01 3.78 -0.90
C THR A 102 9.29 3.89 0.44
N LEU A 103 9.90 4.55 1.44
CA LEU A 103 9.28 4.81 2.74
C LEU A 103 8.08 5.75 2.64
N PHE A 104 8.16 6.79 1.82
CA PHE A 104 7.05 7.71 1.58
C PHE A 104 5.82 6.98 1.03
N PHE A 105 5.99 6.17 -0.02
CA PHE A 105 4.89 5.37 -0.57
C PHE A 105 4.38 4.32 0.42
N PHE A 106 5.28 3.70 1.19
CA PHE A 106 4.92 2.70 2.20
C PHE A 106 4.04 3.27 3.32
N TRP A 107 4.39 4.41 3.88
CA TRP A 107 3.56 5.03 4.94
C TRP A 107 2.32 5.69 4.35
N GLY A 108 2.44 6.34 3.20
CA GLY A 108 1.33 6.97 2.49
C GLY A 108 0.21 5.99 2.17
N LYS A 109 0.54 4.81 1.62
CA LYS A 109 -0.47 3.78 1.31
C LYS A 109 -1.20 3.28 2.56
N LEU A 110 -0.51 3.13 3.70
CA LEU A 110 -1.15 2.67 4.94
C LEU A 110 -2.12 3.72 5.51
N LEU A 111 -1.80 5.01 5.37
CA LEU A 111 -2.71 6.09 5.74
C LEU A 111 -3.96 6.11 4.84
N LEU A 112 -3.79 5.90 3.54
CA LEU A 112 -4.91 5.79 2.58
C LEU A 112 -5.81 4.59 2.91
N LEU A 113 -5.20 3.42 3.18
CA LEU A 113 -5.91 2.21 3.57
C LEU A 113 -6.75 2.44 4.83
N PHE A 114 -6.11 2.98 5.87
CA PHE A 114 -6.75 3.25 7.15
C PHE A 114 -7.93 4.22 6.98
N SER A 115 -7.73 5.28 6.21
CA SER A 115 -8.79 6.25 5.88
C SER A 115 -9.95 5.58 5.13
N GLY A 116 -9.66 4.68 4.18
CA GLY A 116 -10.68 3.91 3.46
C GLY A 116 -11.55 3.08 4.41
N TYR A 117 -10.94 2.42 5.39
CA TYR A 117 -11.67 1.65 6.41
C TYR A 117 -12.49 2.52 7.36
N ILE A 118 -12.05 3.74 7.68
CA ILE A 118 -12.88 4.69 8.44
C ILE A 118 -14.20 4.93 7.71
N PHE A 119 -14.19 5.18 6.40
CA PHE A 119 -15.41 5.38 5.62
C PHE A 119 -16.30 4.15 5.55
N VAL A 120 -15.71 2.95 5.43
CA VAL A 120 -16.46 1.68 5.48
C VAL A 120 -17.17 1.53 6.83
N VAL A 121 -16.45 1.75 7.93
CA VAL A 121 -17.00 1.64 9.29
C VAL A 121 -18.10 2.66 9.54
N LEU A 122 -17.89 3.92 9.15
CA LEU A 122 -18.91 4.97 9.26
C LEU A 122 -20.18 4.62 8.46
N TYR A 123 -20.02 4.05 7.26
CA TYR A 123 -21.15 3.60 6.47
C TYR A 123 -21.93 2.48 7.19
N ILE A 124 -21.23 1.48 7.75
CA ILE A 124 -21.88 0.39 8.51
C ILE A 124 -22.64 0.93 9.71
N PHE A 125 -22.06 1.86 10.48
CA PHE A 125 -22.75 2.51 11.60
C PHE A 125 -23.98 3.28 11.14
N SER A 126 -23.91 3.98 9.99
CA SER A 126 -25.06 4.69 9.42
C SER A 126 -26.20 3.75 9.02
N LEU A 127 -25.88 2.50 8.66
CA LEU A 127 -26.87 1.47 8.35
C LEU A 127 -27.53 0.93 9.61
N LEU A 128 -26.75 0.65 10.65
CA LEU A 128 -27.25 0.19 11.95
C LEU A 128 -28.19 1.23 12.59
N ALA A 129 -27.80 2.51 12.54
CA ALA A 129 -28.61 3.60 13.09
C ALA A 129 -29.95 3.80 12.37
N LYS A 130 -30.08 3.40 11.10
CA LYS A 130 -31.35 3.46 10.36
C LYS A 130 -32.28 2.27 10.63
N THR A 131 -31.77 1.22 11.26
CA THR A 131 -32.51 -0.04 11.49
C THR A 131 -33.07 -0.10 12.92
N SER A 132 -32.59 0.76 13.82
CA SER A 132 -33.14 1.00 15.17
C SER A 132 -34.21 2.08 15.16
#